data_AF-A0A6J4E952-F1
#
_entry.id   AF-A0A6J4E952-F1
#
_cell.length_a   1.000
_cell.length_b   1.000
_cell.length_c   1.000
_cell.angle_alpha   90.00
_cell.angle_beta   90.00
_cell.angle_gamma   90.00
#
_symmetry.space_group_name_H-M   'P 1'
#
loop_
_entity.id
_entity.type
_entity.pdbx_description
1 polymer ?
#
loop_
_entity_poly.entity_id
_entity_poly.type
_entity_poly.pdbx_seq_one_letter_code
_entity_poly.pdbx_strand_id
1 'polypeptide(L)'
;MHTVSDTAYLVSPGVFHRYAQEHPQVDALARQDKQQDWQWVQKRFEKLQLHRKHSNGLNIWTCEVTGPRKSRRLHGYLLENGSLVFAEIPPNNPYLALTQEG
;
A
#
# COMPACT_ATOMS: atom_id res chain seq x y z
N MET A 1 -0.32 2.47 -7.48
CA MET A 1 -0.86 3.30 -6.39
C MET A 1 -2.13 3.96 -6.90
N HIS A 2 -3.12 4.19 -6.06
CA HIS A 2 -4.38 4.87 -6.41
C HIS A 2 -4.77 5.85 -5.32
N THR A 3 -5.68 6.79 -5.61
CA THR A 3 -6.43 7.51 -4.56
C THR A 3 -7.78 6.82 -4.37
N VAL A 4 -8.17 6.56 -3.13
CA VAL A 4 -9.50 6.07 -2.74
C VAL A 4 -9.84 6.60 -1.36
N SER A 5 -11.10 7.00 -1.14
CA SER A 5 -11.53 7.67 0.10
C SER A 5 -10.59 8.82 0.50
N ASP A 6 -10.24 9.63 -0.51
CA ASP A 6 -9.49 10.88 -0.40
C ASP A 6 -8.07 10.73 0.16
N THR A 7 -7.51 9.51 0.09
CA THR A 7 -6.13 9.23 0.49
C THR A 7 -5.44 8.25 -0.44
N ALA A 8 -4.12 8.13 -0.29
CA ALA A 8 -3.31 7.22 -1.07
C ALA A 8 -3.50 5.76 -0.64
N TYR A 9 -3.70 4.89 -1.63
CA TYR A 9 -3.75 3.45 -1.50
C TYR A 9 -2.54 2.79 -2.15
N LEU A 10 -1.71 2.18 -1.32
CA LEU A 10 -0.46 1.50 -1.68
C LEU A 10 -0.74 0.01 -1.92
N VAL A 11 -0.82 -0.40 -3.18
CA VAL A 11 -1.08 -1.81 -3.56
C VAL A 11 0.14 -2.69 -3.23
N SER A 12 -0.06 -3.70 -2.39
CA SER A 12 0.97 -4.63 -1.92
C SER A 12 0.86 -6.00 -2.63
N PRO A 13 1.96 -6.74 -2.85
CA PRO A 13 3.36 -6.38 -2.54
C PRO A 13 4.04 -5.53 -3.61
N GLY A 14 3.36 -5.24 -4.73
CA GLY A 14 3.97 -4.64 -5.92
C GLY A 14 4.67 -3.29 -5.67
N VAL A 15 4.12 -2.45 -4.77
CA VAL A 15 4.77 -1.18 -4.41
C VAL A 15 6.13 -1.38 -3.74
N PHE A 16 6.28 -2.38 -2.88
CA PHE A 16 7.53 -2.65 -2.16
C PHE A 16 8.56 -3.36 -3.02
N HIS A 17 8.11 -4.22 -3.95
CA HIS A 17 8.99 -4.77 -4.97
C HIS A 17 9.62 -3.66 -5.81
N ARG A 18 8.82 -2.71 -6.30
CA ARG A 18 9.33 -1.59 -7.09
C ARG A 18 10.30 -0.73 -6.29
N TYR A 19 9.94 -0.39 -5.04
CA TYR A 19 10.82 0.39 -4.16
C TYR A 19 12.16 -0.33 -3.94
N ALA A 20 12.16 -1.64 -3.66
CA ALA A 20 13.40 -2.38 -3.46
C ALA A 20 14.29 -2.40 -4.73
N GLN A 21 13.68 -2.51 -5.92
CA GLN A 21 14.39 -2.46 -7.20
C GLN A 21 15.04 -1.09 -7.48
N GLU A 22 14.36 0.00 -7.10
CA GLU A 22 14.86 1.37 -7.28
C GLU A 22 15.92 1.76 -6.22
N HIS A 23 16.05 0.98 -5.15
CA HIS A 23 16.98 1.23 -4.05
C HIS A 23 17.86 0.01 -3.72
N PRO A 24 18.88 -0.30 -4.55
CA PRO A 24 19.72 -1.50 -4.38
C PRO A 24 20.39 -1.64 -3.01
N GLN A 25 20.62 -0.53 -2.29
CA GLN A 25 21.13 -0.53 -0.92
C GLN A 25 20.23 -1.29 0.08
N VAL A 26 18.94 -1.44 -0.23
CA VAL A 26 17.97 -2.18 0.58
C VAL A 26 18.35 -3.66 0.67
N ASP A 27 18.87 -4.27 -0.40
CA ASP A 27 19.22 -5.70 -0.42
C ASP A 27 20.28 -6.01 0.65
N ALA A 28 21.32 -5.17 0.76
CA ALA A 28 22.35 -5.33 1.78
C ALA A 28 21.78 -5.27 3.21
N LEU A 29 20.84 -4.36 3.47
CA LEU A 29 20.17 -4.21 4.77
C LEU A 29 19.23 -5.40 5.05
N ALA A 30 18.47 -5.84 4.05
CA ALA A 30 17.54 -6.95 4.15
C ALA A 30 18.24 -8.28 4.46
N ARG A 31 19.42 -8.50 3.86
CA ARG A 31 20.27 -9.67 4.14
C ARG A 31 20.75 -9.74 5.59
N GLN A 32 21.07 -8.61 6.21
CA GLN A 32 21.45 -8.57 7.64
C GLN A 32 20.31 -9.08 8.54
N ASP A 33 19.06 -8.75 8.18
CA ASP A 33 17.85 -9.18 8.88
C ASP A 33 17.33 -10.55 8.37
N LYS A 34 18.05 -11.23 7.47
CA LYS A 34 17.66 -12.52 6.83
C LYS A 34 16.28 -12.48 6.17
N GLN A 35 15.96 -11.37 5.50
CA GLN A 35 14.68 -11.16 4.82
C GLN A 35 14.86 -10.93 3.33
N GLN A 36 13.80 -11.17 2.56
CA GLN A 36 13.72 -10.63 1.19
C GLN A 36 13.60 -9.10 1.27
N ASP A 37 14.20 -8.43 0.30
CA ASP A 37 14.27 -6.97 0.20
C ASP A 37 12.90 -6.28 0.34
N TRP A 38 11.90 -6.69 -0.43
CA TRP A 38 10.55 -6.10 -0.39
C TRP A 38 9.84 -6.35 0.95
N GLN A 39 10.05 -7.50 1.58
CA GLN A 39 9.48 -7.80 2.91
C GLN A 39 10.13 -6.95 3.99
N TRP A 40 11.43 -6.71 3.85
CA TRP A 40 12.18 -5.82 4.74
C TRP A 40 11.64 -4.39 4.63
N VAL A 41 11.46 -3.89 3.41
CA VAL A 41 10.86 -2.57 3.16
C VAL A 41 9.45 -2.50 3.74
N GLN A 42 8.59 -3.49 3.48
CA GLN A 42 7.23 -3.51 3.99
C GLN A 42 7.19 -3.44 5.52
N LYS A 43 8.03 -4.23 6.22
CA LYS A 43 8.11 -4.16 7.70
C LYS A 43 8.61 -2.81 8.20
N ARG A 44 9.56 -2.17 7.51
CA ARG A 44 10.05 -0.84 7.88
C ARG A 44 8.98 0.21 7.65
N PHE A 45 8.26 0.15 6.54
CA PHE A 45 7.08 0.98 6.27
C PHE A 45 6.02 0.81 7.37
N GLU A 46 5.72 -0.43 7.77
CA GLU A 46 4.75 -0.67 8.84
C GLU A 46 5.20 -0.05 10.17
N LYS A 47 6.49 -0.12 10.50
CA LYS A 47 7.04 0.52 11.72
C LYS A 47 6.92 2.05 11.73
N LEU A 48 6.77 2.70 10.57
CA LEU A 48 6.54 4.15 10.51
C LEU A 48 5.14 4.55 11.00
N GLN A 49 4.18 3.61 11.03
CA GLN A 49 2.80 3.85 11.49
C GLN A 49 2.10 5.01 10.75
N LEU A 50 2.44 5.23 9.48
CA LEU A 50 1.82 6.25 8.62
C LEU A 50 0.59 5.72 7.86
N HIS A 51 0.24 4.45 8.07
CA HIS A 51 -0.90 3.77 7.46
C HIS A 51 -2.07 3.66 8.44
N ARG A 52 -3.28 3.72 7.91
CA ARG A 52 -4.52 3.47 8.66
C ARG A 52 -4.60 2.02 9.07
N LYS A 53 -5.13 1.79 10.27
CA LYS A 53 -5.52 0.46 10.76
C LYS A 53 -7.04 0.36 10.87
N HIS A 54 -7.54 -0.86 10.71
CA HIS A 54 -8.89 -1.24 11.11
C HIS A 54 -9.02 -1.17 12.62
N SER A 55 -10.27 -1.14 13.10
CA SER A 55 -10.59 -1.16 14.54
C SER A 55 -10.06 -2.41 15.25
N ASN A 56 -9.96 -3.53 14.54
CA ASN A 56 -9.37 -4.79 15.02
C ASN A 56 -7.82 -4.82 15.02
N GLY A 57 -7.18 -3.74 14.59
CA GLY A 57 -5.72 -3.60 14.56
C GLY A 57 -5.03 -4.11 13.30
N LEU A 58 -5.76 -4.70 12.34
CA LEU A 58 -5.22 -5.07 11.02
C LEU A 58 -4.90 -3.83 10.20
N ASN A 59 -3.92 -3.91 9.31
CA ASN A 59 -3.42 -2.79 8.51
C ASN A 59 -3.54 -2.99 6.99
N ILE A 60 -3.95 -4.18 6.54
CA ILE A 60 -4.19 -4.49 5.14
C ILE A 60 -5.65 -4.20 4.82
N TRP A 61 -5.86 -3.25 3.91
CA TRP A 61 -7.15 -2.90 3.36
C TRP A 61 -7.39 -3.68 2.07
N THR A 62 -8.64 -4.04 1.84
CA THR A 62 -9.09 -4.63 0.58
C THR A 62 -9.85 -3.59 -0.21
N CYS A 63 -9.46 -3.41 -1.47
CA CYS A 63 -10.22 -2.64 -2.44
C CYS A 63 -10.72 -3.56 -3.54
N GLU A 64 -11.97 -3.40 -3.94
CA GLU A 64 -12.47 -3.98 -5.17
C GLU A 64 -12.17 -3.03 -6.33
N VAL A 65 -11.61 -3.58 -7.41
CA VAL A 65 -11.41 -2.91 -8.69
C VAL A 65 -12.41 -3.49 -9.67
N THR A 66 -13.33 -2.68 -10.17
CA THR A 66 -14.36 -3.10 -11.12
C THR A 66 -14.01 -2.61 -12.51
N GLY A 67 -13.71 -3.54 -13.41
CA GLY A 67 -13.55 -3.26 -14.84
C GLY A 67 -14.81 -3.62 -15.63
N PRO A 68 -14.88 -3.27 -16.93
CA PRO A 68 -16.07 -3.50 -17.76
C PRO A 68 -16.52 -4.97 -17.90
N ARG A 69 -15.63 -5.93 -17.62
CA ARG A 69 -15.90 -7.38 -17.78
C ARG A 69 -15.78 -8.18 -16.48
N LYS A 70 -15.02 -7.71 -15.49
CA LYS A 70 -14.74 -8.44 -14.26
C LYS A 70 -14.30 -7.51 -13.14
N SER A 71 -14.58 -7.94 -11.92
CA SER A 71 -14.07 -7.32 -10.70
C SER A 71 -12.94 -8.14 -10.10
N ARG A 72 -12.01 -7.47 -9.40
CA ARG A 72 -10.88 -8.11 -8.72
C ARG A 72 -10.63 -7.42 -7.38
N ARG A 73 -10.20 -8.18 -6.38
CA ARG A 73 -9.71 -7.62 -5.12
C ARG A 73 -8.22 -7.30 -5.19
N LEU A 74 -7.88 -6.11 -4.71
CA LEU A 74 -6.51 -5.68 -4.41
C LEU A 74 -6.35 -5.57 -2.91
N HIS A 75 -5.15 -5.87 -2.44
CA HIS A 75 -4.77 -5.69 -1.04
C HIS A 75 -3.65 -4.66 -0.92
N GLY A 76 -3.68 -3.86 0.13
CA GLY A 76 -2.76 -2.74 0.27
C GLY A 76 -2.96 -1.95 1.55
N TYR A 77 -2.26 -0.82 1.63
CA TYR A 77 -2.32 0.08 2.77
C TYR A 77 -2.99 1.39 2.38
N LEU A 78 -3.87 1.91 3.23
CA LEU A 78 -4.30 3.31 3.14
C LEU A 78 -3.37 4.16 3.99
N LEU A 79 -2.93 5.30 3.46
CA LEU A 79 -2.18 6.27 4.25
C LEU A 79 -3.10 7.12 5.11
N GLU A 80 -2.61 7.51 6.29
CA GLU A 80 -3.29 8.50 7.14
C GLU A 80 -3.42 9.83 6.40
N ASN A 81 -2.33 10.25 5.73
CA ASN A 81 -2.24 11.46 4.94
C ASN A 81 -1.70 11.16 3.53
N GLY A 82 -2.52 11.36 2.50
CA GLY A 82 -2.13 11.16 1.09
C GLY A 82 -1.01 12.09 0.61
N SER A 83 -0.83 13.25 1.26
CA SER A 83 0.20 14.24 0.93
C SER A 83 1.63 13.73 1.19
N LEU A 84 1.77 12.60 1.91
CA LEU A 84 3.07 11.95 2.12
C LEU A 84 3.68 11.39 0.83
N VAL A 85 2.85 11.12 -0.18
CA VAL A 85 3.27 10.50 -1.46
C VAL A 85 2.83 11.30 -2.69
N PHE A 86 1.85 12.19 -2.54
CA PHE A 86 1.38 13.05 -3.62
C PHE A 86 1.65 14.53 -3.28
N ALA A 87 2.26 15.26 -4.21
CA ALA A 87 2.39 16.72 -4.07
C ALA A 87 1.02 17.42 -4.12
N GLU A 88 0.12 16.89 -4.95
CA GLU A 88 -1.30 17.24 -5.01
C GLU A 88 -2.08 15.93 -5.07
N ILE A 89 -3.08 15.75 -4.19
CA ILE A 89 -3.83 14.49 -4.11
C ILE A 89 -4.72 14.34 -5.35
N PRO A 90 -4.50 13.31 -6.19
CA PRO A 90 -5.36 13.08 -7.36
C PRO A 90 -6.78 12.70 -6.92
N PRO A 91 -7.81 12.91 -7.77
CA PRO A 91 -9.17 12.49 -7.45
C PRO A 91 -9.26 10.97 -7.22
N ASN A 92 -10.25 10.55 -6.43
CA ASN A 92 -10.53 9.14 -6.19
C ASN A 92 -10.72 8.38 -7.51
N ASN A 93 -10.14 7.18 -7.60
CA ASN A 93 -10.30 6.34 -8.77
C ASN A 93 -11.75 5.79 -8.81
N PRO A 94 -12.56 6.11 -9.84
CA PRO A 94 -13.97 5.71 -9.89
C PRO A 94 -14.18 4.20 -10.03
N TYR A 95 -13.13 3.46 -10.39
CA TYR A 95 -13.17 2.00 -10.52
C TYR A 95 -12.73 1.27 -9.25
N LEU A 96 -12.29 1.99 -8.20
CA LEU A 96 -11.93 1.41 -6.92
C LEU A 96 -12.95 1.75 -5.84
N ALA A 97 -13.36 0.74 -5.10
CA ALA A 97 -14.13 0.88 -3.88
C ALA A 97 -13.41 0.18 -2.73
N LEU A 98 -13.29 0.85 -1.58
CA LEU A 98 -12.89 0.20 -0.34
C LEU A 98 -14.01 -0.73 0.10
N THR A 99 -13.69 -1.99 0.32
CA THR A 99 -14.64 -2.90 0.96
C THR A 99 -14.57 -2.63 2.46
N GLN A 100 -15.65 -2.12 3.06
CA GLN A 100 -15.75 -2.08 4.52
C GLN A 100 -15.71 -3.51 5.05
N GLU A 101 -14.99 -3.72 6.16
CA GLU A 101 -15.19 -4.94 6.95
C GLU A 101 -16.63 -4.94 7.48
N GLY A 102 -17.29 -6.09 7.38
CA GLY A 102 -18.59 -6.32 8.00
C GLY A 102 -18.49 -6.49 9.51
#